data_AF-A0A1M2VD11-F1
#
_entry.id   AF-A0A1M2VD11-F1
#
_cell.length_a   1.000
_cell.length_b   1.000
_cell.length_c   1.000
_cell.angle_alpha   90.00
_cell.angle_beta   90.00
_cell.angle_gamma   90.00
#
_symmetry.space_group_name_H-M   'P 1'
#
loop_
_entity.id
_entity.type
_entity.pdbx_description
1 polymer ?
#
loop_
_entity_poly.entity_id
_entity_poly.type
_entity_poly.pdbx_seq_one_letter_code
_entity_poly.pdbx_strand_id
1 'polypeptide(L)'
;MPSPSGTQISNYTQRAVAEIQNRKDAYAAEKKRLAEKALQIDSDEAETNQCKLKEIELIKVLDKEQEERKEAEASVAAFRRQLNSVEDKCASLDVEIEQHRVVVANLLRERKREQDILGAHAARAHPEVAACEAALKCVVEGIGQDKILAVCKLEDALHKSTCSSTMAALEHPAARSPRLQPHALEPEPDGRLDMDSQALDTRIRGSIRLSQTRVCQVEAYFY
;
A
#
# COMPACT_ATOMS: atom_id res chain seq x y z
N MET A 1 -28.78 83.99 -105.59
CA MET A 1 -27.60 83.28 -105.06
C MET A 1 -27.60 83.46 -103.55
N PRO A 2 -28.02 82.45 -102.75
CA PRO A 2 -28.10 82.59 -101.31
C PRO A 2 -26.71 82.39 -100.68
N SER A 3 -26.34 83.30 -99.79
CA SER A 3 -25.03 83.38 -99.13
C SER A 3 -24.80 82.18 -98.19
N PRO A 4 -23.74 81.38 -98.37
CA PRO A 4 -23.42 80.28 -97.48
C PRO A 4 -22.48 80.77 -96.37
N SER A 5 -23.00 81.31 -95.26
CA SER A 5 -22.08 81.80 -94.20
C SER A 5 -22.57 81.77 -92.75
N GLY A 6 -23.87 81.64 -92.47
CA GLY A 6 -24.36 81.62 -91.07
C GLY A 6 -24.38 80.24 -90.41
N THR A 7 -24.77 79.20 -91.13
CA THR A 7 -24.98 77.84 -90.59
C THR A 7 -23.69 77.04 -90.42
N GLN A 8 -22.68 77.25 -91.27
CA GLN A 8 -21.38 76.57 -91.12
C GLN A 8 -20.62 77.03 -89.88
N ILE A 9 -20.54 78.35 -89.62
CA ILE A 9 -19.84 78.89 -88.45
C ILE A 9 -20.53 78.42 -87.15
N SER A 10 -21.86 78.46 -87.11
CA SER A 10 -22.65 77.95 -85.98
C SER A 10 -22.40 76.46 -85.70
N ASN A 11 -22.34 75.62 -86.74
CA ASN A 11 -22.01 74.19 -86.60
C ASN A 11 -20.59 73.96 -86.06
N TYR A 12 -19.60 74.75 -86.48
CA TYR A 12 -18.24 74.67 -85.95
C TYR A 12 -18.18 75.04 -84.47
N THR A 13 -18.86 76.12 -84.06
CA THR A 13 -18.92 76.52 -82.66
C THR A 13 -19.61 75.47 -81.81
N GLN A 14 -20.73 74.91 -82.28
CA GLN A 14 -21.48 73.88 -81.56
C GLN A 14 -20.65 72.60 -81.39
N ARG A 15 -19.89 72.20 -82.43
CA ARG A 15 -18.96 71.06 -82.38
C ARG A 15 -17.78 71.31 -81.45
N ALA A 16 -17.23 72.52 -81.42
CA ALA A 16 -16.16 72.90 -80.49
C ALA A 16 -16.65 72.88 -79.03
N VAL A 17 -17.84 73.41 -78.75
CA VAL A 17 -18.46 73.36 -77.41
C VAL A 17 -18.73 71.91 -76.99
N ALA A 18 -19.26 71.07 -77.89
CA ALA A 18 -19.50 69.66 -77.61
C ALA A 18 -18.19 68.91 -77.31
N GLU A 19 -17.12 69.20 -78.06
CA GLU A 19 -15.80 68.60 -77.84
C GLU A 19 -15.19 69.03 -76.48
N ILE A 20 -15.30 70.31 -76.11
CA ILE A 20 -14.85 70.80 -74.81
C ILE A 20 -15.63 70.12 -73.68
N GLN A 21 -16.94 69.97 -73.83
CA GLN A 21 -17.79 69.30 -72.84
C GLN A 21 -17.44 67.81 -72.73
N ASN A 22 -17.27 67.11 -73.85
CA ASN A 22 -16.83 65.72 -73.87
C ASN A 22 -15.48 65.52 -73.16
N ARG A 23 -14.50 66.41 -73.38
CA ARG A 23 -13.20 66.35 -72.68
C ARG A 23 -13.33 66.60 -71.19
N LYS A 24 -14.17 67.55 -70.80
CA LYS A 24 -14.44 67.85 -69.39
C LYS A 24 -15.10 66.66 -68.69
N ASP A 25 -16.09 66.04 -69.34
CA ASP A 25 -16.80 64.88 -68.80
C ASP A 25 -15.89 63.64 -68.74
N ALA A 26 -15.05 63.43 -69.76
CA ALA A 26 -14.04 62.37 -69.75
C ALA A 26 -13.00 62.57 -68.62
N TYR A 27 -12.53 63.79 -68.41
CA TYR A 27 -11.62 64.10 -67.32
C TYR A 27 -12.28 63.92 -65.94
N ALA A 28 -13.54 64.34 -65.79
CA ALA A 28 -14.30 64.14 -64.56
C ALA A 28 -14.51 62.65 -64.25
N ALA A 29 -14.83 61.84 -65.26
CA ALA A 29 -14.97 60.39 -65.14
C ALA A 29 -13.64 59.73 -64.75
N GLU A 30 -12.53 60.12 -65.39
CA GLU A 30 -11.21 59.56 -65.06
C GLU A 30 -10.77 59.95 -63.65
N LYS A 31 -11.01 61.20 -63.22
CA LYS A 31 -10.74 61.65 -61.85
C LYS A 31 -11.54 60.84 -60.83
N LYS A 32 -12.82 60.57 -61.11
CA LYS A 32 -13.66 59.72 -60.25
C LYS A 32 -13.12 58.29 -60.19
N ARG A 33 -12.74 57.70 -61.33
CA ARG A 33 -12.16 56.35 -61.40
C ARG A 33 -10.85 56.24 -60.62
N LEU A 34 -9.99 57.26 -60.68
CA LEU A 34 -8.75 57.31 -59.90
C LEU A 34 -9.03 57.43 -58.40
N ALA A 35 -10.04 58.21 -58.00
CA ALA A 35 -10.45 58.33 -56.61
C ALA A 35 -11.01 57.00 -56.05
N GLU A 36 -11.85 56.30 -56.83
CA GLU A 36 -12.36 54.98 -56.46
C GLU A 36 -11.24 53.94 -56.32
N LYS A 37 -10.25 53.97 -57.21
CA LYS A 37 -9.08 53.10 -57.11
C LYS A 37 -8.23 53.37 -55.87
N ALA A 38 -8.04 54.64 -55.50
CA ALA A 38 -7.31 54.99 -54.29
C ALA A 38 -8.03 54.43 -53.04
N LEU A 39 -9.35 54.61 -52.95
CA LEU A 39 -10.14 54.05 -51.86
C LEU A 39 -10.08 52.51 -51.81
N GLN A 40 -10.08 51.85 -52.97
CA GLN A 40 -9.93 50.40 -53.02
C GLN A 40 -8.56 49.95 -52.49
N ILE A 41 -7.47 50.61 -52.91
CA ILE A 41 -6.12 50.30 -52.44
C ILE A 41 -6.04 50.47 -50.91
N ASP A 42 -6.55 51.58 -50.38
CA ASP A 42 -6.56 51.84 -48.93
C ASP A 42 -7.34 50.75 -48.16
N SER A 43 -8.45 50.27 -48.72
CA SER A 43 -9.26 49.17 -48.15
C SER A 43 -8.48 47.85 -48.16
N ASP A 44 -7.89 47.49 -49.29
CA ASP A 44 -7.12 46.25 -49.45
C ASP A 44 -5.90 46.22 -48.51
N GLU A 45 -5.24 47.37 -48.33
CA GLU A 45 -4.13 47.52 -47.38
C GLU A 45 -4.58 47.35 -45.93
N ALA A 46 -5.74 47.91 -45.56
CA ALA A 46 -6.32 47.76 -44.22
C ALA A 46 -6.65 46.29 -43.90
N GLU A 47 -7.28 45.58 -44.84
CA GLU A 47 -7.58 44.16 -44.72
C GLU A 47 -6.29 43.31 -44.61
N THR A 48 -5.29 43.61 -45.45
CA THR A 48 -3.99 42.95 -45.41
C THR A 48 -3.31 43.13 -44.06
N ASN A 49 -3.34 44.34 -43.50
CA ASN A 49 -2.76 44.62 -42.19
C ASN A 49 -3.52 43.91 -41.07
N GLN A 50 -4.85 43.81 -41.17
CA GLN A 50 -5.65 43.04 -40.24
C GLN A 50 -5.29 41.54 -40.28
N CYS A 51 -5.11 40.97 -41.47
CA CYS A 51 -4.68 39.58 -41.64
C CYS A 51 -3.29 39.33 -41.03
N LYS A 52 -2.33 40.24 -41.25
CA LYS A 52 -1.00 40.16 -40.62
C LYS A 52 -1.06 40.16 -39.09
N LEU A 53 -1.92 41.01 -38.51
CA LEU A 53 -2.09 41.05 -37.06
C LEU A 53 -2.67 39.74 -36.51
N LYS A 54 -3.69 39.19 -37.19
CA LYS A 54 -4.26 37.87 -36.85
C LYS A 54 -3.24 36.75 -36.97
N GLU A 55 -2.39 36.78 -37.99
CA GLU A 55 -1.31 35.81 -38.19
C GLU A 55 -0.31 35.86 -37.03
N ILE A 56 0.12 37.05 -36.60
CA ILE A 56 1.01 37.23 -35.45
C ILE A 56 0.37 36.69 -34.16
N GLU A 57 -0.92 36.93 -33.95
CA GLU A 57 -1.64 36.41 -32.79
C GLU A 57 -1.73 34.89 -32.80
N LEU A 58 -2.01 34.29 -33.97
CA LEU A 58 -2.08 32.85 -34.13
C LEU A 58 -0.72 32.19 -33.84
N ILE A 59 0.39 32.78 -34.30
CA ILE A 59 1.74 32.29 -33.99
C ILE A 59 1.98 32.29 -32.47
N LYS A 60 1.59 33.36 -31.76
CA LYS A 60 1.73 33.43 -30.29
C LYS A 60 0.93 32.34 -29.57
N VAL A 61 -0.28 32.05 -30.04
CA VAL A 61 -1.10 30.97 -29.48
C VAL A 61 -0.44 29.62 -29.75
N LEU A 62 0.06 29.39 -30.97
CA LEU A 62 0.71 28.14 -31.35
C LEU A 62 2.00 27.89 -30.54
N ASP A 63 2.83 28.92 -30.33
CA ASP A 63 4.02 28.83 -29.50
C ASP A 63 3.68 28.46 -28.05
N LYS A 64 2.63 29.07 -27.50
CA LYS A 64 2.15 28.77 -26.15
C LYS A 64 1.63 27.33 -26.04
N GLU A 65 0.78 26.90 -26.97
CA GLU A 65 0.27 25.52 -26.99
C GLU A 65 1.41 24.49 -27.15
N GLN A 66 2.42 24.81 -27.95
CA GLN A 66 3.58 23.93 -28.12
C GLN A 66 4.37 23.78 -26.82
N GLU A 67 4.53 24.86 -26.05
CA GLU A 67 5.24 24.80 -24.77
C GLU A 67 4.43 24.04 -23.71
N GLU A 68 3.13 24.33 -23.59
CA GLU A 68 2.22 23.58 -22.71
C GLU A 68 2.22 22.08 -23.05
N ARG A 69 2.28 21.73 -24.34
CA ARG A 69 2.37 20.34 -24.79
C ARG A 69 3.67 19.68 -24.35
N LYS A 70 4.82 20.36 -24.47
CA LYS A 70 6.11 19.82 -24.03
C LYS A 70 6.13 19.60 -22.51
N GLU A 71 5.59 20.55 -21.74
CA GLU A 71 5.49 20.42 -20.27
C GLU A 71 4.61 19.23 -19.87
N ALA A 72 3.48 19.05 -20.54
CA ALA A 72 2.59 17.91 -20.33
C ALA A 72 3.28 16.58 -20.72
N GLU A 73 3.95 16.52 -21.87
CA GLU A 73 4.71 15.34 -22.31
C GLU A 73 5.82 14.98 -21.32
N ALA A 74 6.55 15.97 -20.80
CA ALA A 74 7.59 15.77 -19.78
C ALA A 74 7.01 15.21 -18.47
N SER A 75 5.85 15.73 -18.05
CA SER A 75 5.14 15.25 -16.86
C SER A 75 4.67 13.80 -17.02
N VAL A 76 4.10 13.45 -18.19
CA VAL A 76 3.70 12.08 -18.51
C VAL A 76 4.90 11.14 -18.50
N ALA A 77 6.04 11.56 -19.07
CA ALA A 77 7.27 10.77 -19.05
C ALA A 77 7.77 10.53 -17.62
N ALA A 78 7.68 11.53 -16.74
CA ALA A 78 8.04 11.37 -15.33
C ALA A 78 7.12 10.39 -14.61
N PHE A 79 5.80 10.50 -14.78
CA PHE A 79 4.84 9.58 -14.16
C PHE A 79 5.00 8.14 -14.66
N ARG A 80 5.30 7.94 -15.94
CA ARG A 80 5.61 6.59 -16.46
C ARG A 80 6.82 5.97 -15.78
N ARG A 81 7.89 6.75 -15.55
CA ARG A 81 9.06 6.26 -14.80
C ARG A 81 8.72 5.89 -13.36
N GLN A 82 7.89 6.71 -12.70
CA GLN A 82 7.42 6.42 -11.35
C GLN A 82 6.57 5.16 -11.30
N LEU A 83 5.65 4.99 -12.26
CA LEU A 83 4.81 3.81 -12.38
C LEU A 83 5.66 2.54 -12.54
N ASN A 84 6.60 2.53 -13.49
CA ASN A 84 7.48 1.38 -13.70
C ASN A 84 8.29 1.04 -12.43
N SER A 85 8.77 2.06 -11.70
CA SER A 85 9.49 1.82 -10.43
C SER A 85 8.60 1.19 -9.36
N VAL A 86 7.30 1.49 -9.34
CA VAL A 86 6.35 0.85 -8.42
C VAL A 86 6.04 -0.57 -8.86
N GLU A 87 5.85 -0.80 -10.17
CA GLU A 87 5.65 -2.14 -10.73
C GLU A 87 6.83 -3.07 -10.42
N ASP A 88 8.06 -2.58 -10.56
CA ASP A 88 9.28 -3.33 -10.21
C ASP A 88 9.31 -3.71 -8.72
N LYS A 89 8.90 -2.79 -7.83
CA LYS A 89 8.82 -3.05 -6.39
C LYS A 89 7.73 -4.08 -6.06
N CYS A 90 6.56 -3.98 -6.70
CA CYS A 90 5.50 -4.96 -6.55
C CYS A 90 5.97 -6.36 -6.98
N ALA A 91 6.61 -6.46 -8.14
CA ALA A 91 7.18 -7.72 -8.63
C ALA A 91 8.23 -8.31 -7.66
N SER A 92 9.09 -7.47 -7.07
CA SER A 92 10.06 -7.91 -6.06
C SER A 92 9.38 -8.44 -4.80
N LEU A 93 8.37 -7.73 -4.29
CA LEU A 93 7.63 -8.14 -3.10
C LEU A 93 6.84 -9.43 -3.33
N ASP A 94 6.26 -9.63 -4.51
CA ASP A 94 5.56 -10.87 -4.85
C ASP A 94 6.50 -12.09 -4.78
N VAL A 95 7.75 -11.94 -5.24
CA VAL A 95 8.77 -12.99 -5.11
C VAL A 95 9.08 -13.28 -3.64
N GLU A 96 9.25 -12.25 -2.80
CA GLU A 96 9.49 -12.42 -1.36
C GLU A 96 8.31 -13.11 -0.66
N ILE A 97 7.07 -12.73 -1.00
CA ILE A 97 5.86 -13.37 -0.47
C ILE A 97 5.84 -14.86 -0.79
N GLU A 98 6.14 -15.23 -2.03
CA GLU A 98 6.18 -16.64 -2.44
C GLU A 98 7.31 -17.42 -1.72
N GLN A 99 8.48 -16.81 -1.55
CA GLN A 99 9.56 -17.40 -0.75
C GLN A 99 9.12 -17.66 0.69
N HIS A 100 8.49 -16.68 1.34
CA HIS A 100 7.97 -16.83 2.69
C HIS A 100 6.87 -17.89 2.80
N ARG A 101 5.97 -17.97 1.81
CA ARG A 101 4.93 -19.02 1.74
C ARG A 101 5.56 -20.42 1.71
N VAL A 102 6.61 -20.61 0.92
CA VAL A 102 7.34 -21.88 0.87
C VAL A 102 7.99 -22.21 2.22
N VAL A 103 8.64 -21.23 2.86
CA VAL A 103 9.26 -21.42 4.19
C VAL A 103 8.21 -21.82 5.23
N VAL A 104 7.09 -21.10 5.31
CA VAL A 104 5.99 -21.41 6.23
C VAL A 104 5.44 -22.82 5.97
N ALA A 105 5.22 -23.18 4.71
CA ALA A 105 4.73 -24.51 4.35
C ALA A 105 5.70 -25.62 4.78
N ASN A 106 7.00 -25.40 4.68
CA ASN A 106 8.02 -26.35 5.14
C ASN A 106 8.04 -26.49 6.67
N LEU A 107 8.06 -25.36 7.39
CA LEU A 107 8.04 -25.35 8.85
C LEU A 107 6.79 -26.04 9.42
N LEU A 108 5.61 -25.80 8.82
CA LEU A 108 4.38 -26.48 9.21
C LEU A 108 4.48 -28.00 9.01
N ARG A 109 5.15 -28.44 7.95
CA ARG A 109 5.35 -29.86 7.63
C ARG A 109 6.32 -30.51 8.61
N GLU A 110 7.39 -29.81 9.00
CA GLU A 110 8.36 -30.25 10.01
C GLU A 110 7.72 -30.34 11.39
N ARG A 111 7.02 -29.28 11.83
CA ARG A 111 6.27 -29.28 13.10
C ARG A 111 5.30 -30.45 13.18
N LYS A 112 4.57 -30.71 12.09
CA LYS A 112 3.64 -31.86 12.03
C LYS A 112 4.39 -33.18 12.18
N ARG A 113 5.51 -33.35 11.47
CA ARG A 113 6.35 -34.56 11.59
C ARG A 113 6.84 -34.76 13.02
N GLU A 114 7.34 -33.72 13.67
CA GLU A 114 7.81 -33.79 15.06
C GLU A 114 6.67 -34.12 16.02
N GLN A 115 5.50 -33.51 15.82
CA GLN A 115 4.31 -33.81 16.61
C GLN A 115 3.87 -35.28 16.43
N ASP A 116 3.91 -35.80 15.21
CA ASP A 116 3.58 -37.21 14.93
C ASP A 116 4.59 -38.16 15.61
N ILE A 117 5.89 -37.82 15.59
CA ILE A 117 6.94 -38.58 16.30
C ILE A 117 6.69 -38.55 17.80
N LEU A 118 6.54 -37.37 18.40
CA LEU A 118 6.30 -37.21 19.84
C LEU A 118 5.01 -37.92 20.26
N GLY A 119 3.94 -37.82 19.46
CA GLY A 119 2.69 -38.54 19.67
C GLY A 119 2.88 -40.05 19.65
N ALA A 120 3.65 -40.58 18.70
CA ALA A 120 3.96 -42.02 18.63
C ALA A 120 4.80 -42.49 19.83
N HIS A 121 5.76 -41.68 20.31
CA HIS A 121 6.53 -41.97 21.52
C HIS A 121 5.65 -41.95 22.77
N ALA A 122 4.83 -40.93 22.93
CA ALA A 122 3.88 -40.82 24.04
C ALA A 122 2.91 -42.00 24.05
N ALA A 123 2.36 -42.40 22.90
CA ALA A 123 1.46 -43.54 22.79
C ALA A 123 2.10 -44.87 23.23
N ARG A 124 3.42 -45.02 23.05
CA ARG A 124 4.17 -46.20 23.53
C ARG A 124 4.50 -46.14 25.02
N ALA A 125 4.96 -44.99 25.51
CA ALA A 125 5.38 -44.83 26.91
C ALA A 125 4.18 -44.74 27.88
N HIS A 126 3.04 -44.19 27.43
CA HIS A 126 1.87 -43.99 28.28
C HIS A 126 1.35 -45.28 28.97
N PRO A 127 1.18 -46.42 28.29
CA PRO A 127 0.78 -47.66 28.97
C PRO A 127 1.81 -48.16 29.98
N GLU A 128 3.11 -47.95 29.72
CA GLU A 128 4.18 -48.33 30.68
C GLU A 128 4.11 -47.47 31.94
N VAL A 129 3.95 -46.15 31.78
CA VAL A 129 3.76 -45.23 32.90
C VAL A 129 2.48 -45.58 33.67
N ALA A 130 1.37 -45.81 32.98
CA ALA A 130 0.10 -46.19 33.61
C ALA A 130 0.20 -47.50 34.40
N ALA A 131 0.95 -48.48 33.89
CA ALA A 131 1.21 -49.73 34.61
C ALA A 131 2.05 -49.50 35.88
N CYS A 132 3.08 -48.65 35.81
CA CYS A 132 3.89 -48.26 36.96
C CYS A 132 3.06 -47.49 38.00
N GLU A 133 2.25 -46.53 37.57
CA GLU A 133 1.35 -45.75 38.43
C GLU A 133 0.34 -46.65 39.16
N ALA A 134 -0.25 -47.61 38.44
CA ALA A 134 -1.16 -48.59 39.02
C ALA A 134 -0.47 -49.49 40.06
N ALA A 135 0.75 -49.95 39.78
CA ALA A 135 1.52 -50.79 40.71
C ALA A 135 1.97 -50.04 41.96
N LEU A 136 2.40 -48.78 41.80
CA LEU A 136 2.91 -47.93 42.89
C LEU A 136 1.79 -47.19 43.65
N LYS A 137 0.55 -47.23 43.14
CA LYS A 137 -0.58 -46.40 43.63
C LYS A 137 -0.23 -44.92 43.70
N CYS A 138 0.58 -44.45 42.75
CA CYS A 138 1.00 -43.05 42.65
C CYS A 138 0.79 -42.52 41.23
N VAL A 139 0.62 -41.20 41.10
CA VAL A 139 0.56 -40.50 39.82
C VAL A 139 1.87 -39.73 39.64
N VAL A 140 2.50 -39.85 38.47
CA VAL A 140 3.79 -39.22 38.15
C VAL A 140 3.60 -38.23 37.01
N GLU A 141 3.72 -36.93 37.31
CA GLU A 141 3.58 -35.85 36.33
C GLU A 141 4.88 -35.09 36.13
N GLY A 142 5.22 -34.76 34.89
CA GLY A 142 6.30 -33.81 34.59
C GLY A 142 5.82 -32.37 34.76
N ILE A 143 6.49 -31.58 35.60
CA ILE A 143 6.07 -30.20 35.97
C ILE A 143 7.04 -29.12 35.46
N GLY A 144 7.89 -29.45 34.48
CA GLY A 144 8.86 -28.52 33.90
C GLY A 144 10.07 -29.26 33.32
N GLN A 145 11.14 -28.50 33.04
CA GLN A 145 12.44 -29.10 32.71
C GLN A 145 12.99 -29.84 33.93
N ASP A 146 13.26 -31.14 33.75
CA ASP A 146 13.95 -32.01 34.70
C ASP A 146 13.31 -32.09 36.11
N LYS A 147 11.99 -31.87 36.19
CA LYS A 147 11.23 -31.96 37.43
C LYS A 147 10.06 -32.91 37.29
N ILE A 148 9.95 -33.83 38.23
CA ILE A 148 8.82 -34.75 38.34
C ILE A 148 8.10 -34.54 39.68
N LEU A 149 6.77 -34.62 39.60
CA LEU A 149 5.87 -34.63 40.74
C LEU A 149 5.34 -36.04 40.90
N ALA A 150 5.65 -36.69 42.01
CA ALA A 150 5.07 -37.98 42.36
C ALA A 150 4.04 -37.79 43.49
N VAL A 151 2.80 -38.20 43.25
CA VAL A 151 1.69 -38.10 44.20
C VAL A 151 1.24 -39.51 44.57
N CYS A 152 1.56 -39.97 45.78
CA CYS A 152 1.22 -41.32 46.25
C CYS A 152 -0.08 -41.30 47.06
N LYS A 153 -0.95 -42.29 46.82
CA LYS A 153 -2.12 -42.56 47.67
C LYS A 153 -1.75 -43.65 48.68
N LEU A 154 -1.57 -43.28 49.95
CA LEU A 154 -1.48 -44.26 51.02
C LEU A 154 -2.88 -44.66 51.46
N GLU A 155 -3.20 -45.95 51.32
CA GLU A 155 -4.37 -46.57 51.94
C GLU A 155 -3.97 -47.01 53.36
N ASP A 156 -4.16 -46.13 54.33
CA ASP A 156 -4.09 -46.52 55.74
C ASP A 156 -5.28 -47.44 56.06
N ALA A 157 -5.06 -48.51 56.82
CA ALA A 157 -6.06 -49.49 57.27
C ALA A 157 -7.21 -48.90 58.13
N LEU A 158 -7.28 -47.57 58.26
CA LEU A 158 -8.24 -46.82 59.06
C LEU A 158 -8.91 -45.70 58.24
N HIS A 159 -9.43 -46.03 57.05
CA HIS A 159 -10.42 -45.25 56.27
C HIS A 159 -10.14 -43.74 56.02
N LYS A 160 -8.91 -43.26 56.19
CA LYS A 160 -8.50 -41.89 55.83
C LYS A 160 -7.46 -41.97 54.72
N SER A 161 -7.85 -41.63 53.50
CA SER A 161 -6.90 -41.46 52.40
C SER A 161 -6.06 -40.20 52.66
N THR A 162 -4.80 -40.36 53.04
CA THR A 162 -3.85 -39.26 53.16
C THR A 162 -3.02 -39.20 51.87
N CYS A 163 -3.12 -38.11 51.11
CA CYS A 163 -2.27 -37.90 49.94
C CYS A 163 -0.95 -37.27 50.37
N SER A 164 0.16 -37.91 50.02
CA SER A 164 1.51 -37.35 50.18
C SER A 164 2.09 -37.08 48.80
N SER A 165 2.55 -35.86 48.57
CA SER A 165 3.18 -35.43 47.31
C SER A 165 4.64 -35.07 47.54
N THR A 166 5.53 -35.59 46.71
CA THR A 166 6.97 -35.33 46.81
C THR A 166 7.47 -34.83 45.46
N MET A 167 8.19 -33.70 45.47
CA MET A 167 8.87 -33.17 44.29
C MET A 167 10.33 -33.62 44.31
N ALA A 168 10.81 -34.14 43.19
CA ALA A 168 12.22 -34.48 43.00
C ALA A 168 12.77 -33.74 41.78
N ALA A 169 13.92 -33.09 41.94
CA ALA A 169 14.71 -32.58 40.83
C ALA A 169 15.54 -33.74 40.25
N LEU A 170 15.50 -33.92 38.94
CA LEU A 170 16.31 -34.90 38.21
C LEU A 170 17.71 -34.33 37.96
N GLU A 171 18.37 -33.82 38.99
CA GLU A 171 19.80 -33.57 38.93
C GLU A 171 20.54 -34.85 39.34
N HIS A 172 21.72 -35.09 38.74
CA HIS A 172 22.62 -36.25 38.88
C HIS A 172 22.42 -37.18 40.11
N PRO A 173 22.63 -38.51 39.98
CA PRO A 173 22.31 -39.52 41.01
C PRO A 173 23.08 -39.44 42.35
N ALA A 174 23.69 -38.29 42.69
CA ALA A 174 24.40 -38.04 43.94
C ALA A 174 23.90 -36.84 44.76
N ALA A 175 22.87 -36.10 44.33
CA ALA A 175 22.38 -34.95 45.10
C ALA A 175 21.26 -35.34 46.08
N ARG A 176 21.56 -35.27 47.38
CA ARG A 176 20.57 -35.38 48.47
C ARG A 176 19.41 -34.40 48.25
N SER A 177 18.20 -34.90 48.47
CA SER A 177 16.94 -34.14 48.51
C SER A 177 17.08 -32.84 49.32
N PRO A 178 16.82 -31.65 48.74
CA PRO A 178 16.75 -30.41 49.51
C PRO A 178 15.49 -30.43 50.37
N ARG A 179 15.67 -30.40 51.70
CA ARG A 179 14.62 -30.06 52.65
C ARG A 179 14.02 -28.72 52.25
N LEU A 180 12.71 -28.68 52.02
CA LEU A 180 11.96 -27.43 51.82
C LEU A 180 12.19 -26.50 53.02
N GLN A 181 12.89 -25.39 52.81
CA GLN A 181 12.84 -24.23 53.71
C GLN A 181 11.83 -23.21 53.14
N PRO A 182 11.05 -22.53 54.00
CA PRO A 182 10.16 -21.47 53.59
C PRO A 182 10.98 -20.21 53.25
N HIS A 183 11.15 -19.90 51.97
CA HIS A 183 11.71 -18.62 51.54
C HIS A 183 10.65 -17.52 51.57
N ALA A 184 10.99 -16.42 52.26
CA ALA A 184 10.24 -15.18 52.26
C ALA A 184 10.26 -14.53 50.87
N LEU A 185 9.08 -14.04 50.46
CA LEU A 185 8.86 -13.23 49.26
C LEU A 185 9.48 -11.84 49.46
N GLU A 186 10.51 -11.52 48.69
CA GLU A 186 10.93 -10.13 48.43
C GLU A 186 10.28 -9.65 47.12
N PRO A 187 9.86 -8.38 47.03
CA PRO A 187 9.17 -7.84 45.85
C PRO A 187 10.14 -7.45 44.73
N GLU A 188 9.81 -7.87 43.51
CA GLU A 188 10.43 -7.43 42.25
C GLU A 188 10.15 -5.93 41.96
N PRO A 189 11.09 -5.20 41.33
CA PRO A 189 10.85 -3.86 40.84
C PRO A 189 10.20 -3.85 39.44
N ASP A 190 9.26 -2.91 39.28
CA ASP A 190 8.58 -2.57 38.05
C ASP A 190 9.53 -2.23 36.90
N GLY A 191 9.47 -3.02 35.84
CA GLY A 191 10.10 -2.73 34.54
C GLY A 191 9.07 -2.71 33.43
N ARG A 192 8.45 -1.54 33.20
CA ARG A 192 7.66 -1.24 32.01
C ARG A 192 8.53 -1.30 30.75
N LEU A 193 8.09 -2.07 29.75
CA LEU A 193 8.21 -1.69 28.34
C LEU A 193 6.93 -2.11 27.61
N ASP A 194 6.22 -1.09 27.14
CA ASP A 194 5.18 -1.19 26.13
C ASP A 194 5.79 -1.64 24.79
N MET A 195 5.08 -2.48 24.03
CA MET A 195 4.73 -2.20 22.64
C MET A 195 3.85 -3.30 22.05
N ASP A 196 2.82 -2.84 21.37
CA ASP A 196 1.70 -3.53 20.75
C ASP A 196 2.09 -4.68 19.79
N SER A 197 1.39 -5.81 19.93
CA SER A 197 1.00 -6.58 18.75
C SER A 197 -0.32 -7.31 18.98
N GLN A 198 -1.28 -6.96 18.14
CA GLN A 198 -2.67 -7.35 18.21
C GLN A 198 -2.85 -8.81 17.78
N ALA A 199 -3.60 -9.53 18.61
CA ALA A 199 -4.61 -10.52 18.28
C ALA A 199 -4.33 -11.53 17.15
N LEU A 200 -4.13 -12.80 17.55
CA LEU A 200 -4.91 -13.90 16.99
C LEU A 200 -4.95 -15.11 17.94
N ASP A 201 -6.19 -15.41 18.35
CA ASP A 201 -6.77 -16.72 18.63
C ASP A 201 -6.30 -17.52 19.86
N THR A 202 -6.87 -17.16 21.01
CA THR A 202 -6.95 -18.00 22.21
C THR A 202 -8.28 -18.74 22.23
N ARG A 203 -8.30 -20.03 21.89
CA ARG A 203 -9.47 -20.87 22.18
C ARG A 203 -9.19 -22.35 22.39
N ILE A 204 -8.41 -22.69 23.41
CA ILE A 204 -8.61 -23.93 24.18
C ILE A 204 -8.32 -23.64 25.66
N ARG A 205 -9.27 -23.02 26.38
CA ARG A 205 -9.29 -23.10 27.85
C ARG A 205 -9.96 -24.42 28.23
N GLY A 206 -9.17 -25.48 28.30
CA GLY A 206 -9.57 -26.66 29.06
C GLY A 206 -9.73 -26.24 30.53
N SER A 207 -10.96 -26.31 31.03
CA SER A 207 -11.23 -26.18 32.47
C SER A 207 -10.61 -27.38 33.18
N ILE A 208 -9.36 -27.24 33.62
CA ILE A 208 -8.85 -28.10 34.69
C ILE A 208 -9.43 -27.51 35.98
N ARG A 209 -10.47 -28.16 36.51
CA ARG A 209 -10.83 -27.98 37.91
C ARG A 209 -9.62 -28.44 38.72
N LEU A 210 -8.81 -27.50 39.18
CA LEU A 210 -7.91 -27.72 40.29
C LEU A 210 -8.80 -27.92 41.52
N SER A 211 -9.25 -29.17 41.73
CA SER A 211 -9.68 -29.59 43.06
C SER A 211 -8.49 -29.35 43.98
N GLN A 212 -8.71 -28.51 44.98
CA GLN A 212 -7.78 -28.11 46.01
C GLN A 212 -7.26 -29.36 46.74
N THR A 213 -6.21 -29.99 46.22
CA THR A 213 -5.54 -31.09 46.92
C THR A 213 -4.66 -30.44 47.97
N ARG A 214 -5.11 -30.47 49.22
CA ARG A 214 -4.31 -30.05 50.37
C ARG A 214 -2.98 -30.82 50.32
N VAL A 215 -1.88 -30.09 50.20
CA VAL A 215 -0.53 -30.64 50.42
C VAL A 215 -0.44 -30.93 51.92
N CYS A 216 -0.59 -32.19 52.30
CA CYS A 216 -0.32 -32.61 53.68
C CYS A 216 1.18 -32.57 53.90
N GLN A 217 1.67 -31.54 54.60
CA GLN A 217 2.98 -31.60 55.27
C GLN A 217 2.90 -32.69 56.34
N VAL A 218 3.56 -33.83 56.09
CA VAL A 218 3.72 -34.88 57.09
C VAL A 218 5.10 -34.68 57.72
N GLU A 219 5.13 -34.15 58.94
CA GLU A 219 6.31 -34.23 59.80
C GLU A 219 6.42 -35.66 60.34
N ALA A 220 7.36 -36.45 59.80
CA ALA A 220 7.70 -37.75 60.34
C ALA A 220 8.61 -37.57 61.58
N TYR A 221 8.06 -37.83 62.76
CA TYR A 221 8.85 -38.03 63.98
C TYR A 221 9.39 -39.47 63.99
N PHE A 222 10.71 -39.62 63.83
CA PHE A 222 11.40 -40.87 64.15
C PHE A 222 11.71 -40.88 65.66
N TYR A 223 11.24 -41.92 66.35
CA TYR A 223 11.75 -42.35 67.65
C TYR A 223 12.66 -43.57 67.44
#